data_AF-A0A1I8Q9J6-F1
#
_entry.id   AF-A0A1I8Q9J6-F1
#
_cell.length_a   1.000
_cell.length_b   1.000
_cell.length_c   1.000
_cell.angle_alpha   90.00
_cell.angle_beta   90.00
_cell.angle_gamma   90.00
#
_symmetry.space_group_name_H-M   'P 1'
#
loop_
_entity.id
_entity.type
_entity.pdbx_description
1 polymer ?
#
loop_
_entity_poly.entity_id
_entity_poly.type
_entity_poly.pdbx_seq_one_letter_code
_entity_poly.pdbx_strand_id
1 'polypeptide(L)'
;MSLLPTACGCIKQQAKISHCPSFIMFGVFRFLNAVLAITLLSPAIFAAEGDEGIVDIANSFDMITANKIEELKKVYIKTIKEAEILEAFRLSVAKELRKLNAQLLANSLCVSGSQDVIINLRFSNYVFLEGYDQQLANGIVRDALKEAVNCKTPTQVAGALMSLYLEGSFESFEALLSALVELFRTAHGMPAAKRGKDFYRKFAFNLQKLKQNQNFKDISAALKQDIDEVINQLPNNLQYLFFHSYFCLMNDKYQEYMYTSINPNTLDSESRYIWAWHETLSIDDSGHMKAAIFESNKAAASGFVAQLWGVKCNLPFYMKPDSKLVAAWEKKSEPENCNWNIDFVDDDRVVFTHGDYVVCSTEDKHDSERRQVRGYKGDKYTAESKECQWLLGTCSRK
;
A
#
# COMPACT_ATOMS: atom_id res chain seq x y z
N MET A 1 10.27 43.95 -50.05
CA MET A 1 11.63 43.82 -49.46
C MET A 1 11.64 42.50 -48.70
N SER A 2 12.09 41.39 -49.29
CA SER A 2 13.50 40.91 -49.31
C SER A 2 14.04 40.69 -47.87
N LEU A 3 14.49 39.53 -47.40
CA LEU A 3 14.90 38.23 -47.96
C LEU A 3 14.86 37.17 -46.81
N LEU A 4 14.63 35.91 -47.20
CA LEU A 4 14.78 34.61 -46.49
C LEU A 4 16.24 34.34 -45.98
N PRO A 5 16.60 33.15 -45.43
CA PRO A 5 15.92 32.22 -44.50
C PRO A 5 16.86 31.65 -43.39
N THR A 6 16.34 30.85 -42.45
CA THR A 6 17.08 29.66 -42.00
C THR A 6 16.11 28.53 -41.66
N ALA A 7 16.40 27.38 -42.24
CA ALA A 7 15.60 26.17 -42.21
C ALA A 7 15.68 25.46 -40.85
N CYS A 8 14.58 24.89 -40.39
CA CYS A 8 14.61 23.74 -39.50
C CYS A 8 13.53 22.76 -39.97
N GLY A 9 13.96 21.72 -40.68
CA GLY A 9 13.12 20.63 -41.13
C GLY A 9 12.69 19.78 -39.94
N CYS A 10 11.37 19.57 -39.82
CA CYS A 10 10.79 18.56 -38.95
C CYS A 10 11.27 17.16 -39.37
N ILE A 11 12.16 16.56 -38.58
CA ILE A 11 12.32 15.10 -38.54
C ILE A 11 11.53 14.62 -37.32
N LYS A 12 10.38 13.99 -37.59
CA LYS A 12 9.72 13.09 -36.63
C LYS A 12 10.65 11.89 -36.43
N GLN A 13 11.40 11.86 -35.33
CA GLN A 13 12.02 10.65 -34.82
C GLN A 13 11.16 10.10 -33.68
N GLN A 14 10.41 9.04 -33.99
CA GLN A 14 9.81 8.16 -33.00
C GLN A 14 10.94 7.45 -32.25
N ALA A 15 11.17 7.82 -30.99
CA ALA A 15 11.96 7.03 -30.06
C ALA A 15 11.11 5.83 -29.59
N LYS A 16 11.13 4.74 -30.37
CA LYS A 16 10.83 3.40 -29.88
C LYS A 16 12.07 2.92 -29.13
N ILE A 17 12.04 3.00 -27.81
CA ILE A 17 13.00 2.28 -26.98
C ILE A 17 12.70 0.79 -27.15
N SER A 18 13.66 0.13 -27.76
CA SER A 18 13.71 -1.31 -27.97
C SER A 18 14.64 -1.91 -26.93
N HIS A 19 14.08 -2.70 -26.02
CA HIS A 19 14.76 -3.68 -25.18
C HIS A 19 13.85 -4.92 -25.24
N CYS A 20 14.25 -6.13 -25.62
CA CYS A 20 15.56 -6.73 -25.82
C CYS A 20 15.31 -7.98 -26.71
N PRO A 21 15.94 -8.17 -27.89
CA PRO A 21 15.84 -9.43 -28.61
C PRO A 21 16.98 -10.34 -28.17
N SER A 22 16.62 -11.48 -27.59
CA SER A 22 17.09 -12.80 -28.06
C SER A 22 18.56 -12.87 -28.53
N PHE A 23 19.52 -12.60 -27.64
CA PHE A 23 20.95 -12.70 -27.97
C PHE A 23 21.49 -14.14 -28.06
N ILE A 24 20.63 -15.15 -27.91
CA ILE A 24 21.00 -16.58 -28.03
C ILE A 24 20.82 -17.12 -29.46
N MET A 25 20.11 -16.41 -30.36
CA MET A 25 19.81 -16.95 -31.71
C MET A 25 20.82 -16.61 -32.81
N PHE A 26 21.73 -15.65 -32.61
CA PHE A 26 22.70 -15.26 -33.64
C PHE A 26 23.90 -16.21 -33.77
N GLY A 27 24.23 -16.97 -32.71
CA GLY A 27 25.26 -18.00 -32.76
C GLY A 27 24.83 -19.26 -33.51
N VAL A 28 23.54 -19.62 -33.41
CA VAL A 28 22.98 -20.85 -34.00
C VAL A 28 22.81 -20.71 -35.52
N PHE A 29 22.48 -19.51 -36.02
CA PHE A 29 22.29 -19.27 -37.46
C PHE A 29 23.60 -19.29 -38.28
N ARG A 30 24.75 -18.95 -37.66
CA ARG A 30 26.06 -19.11 -38.32
C ARG A 30 26.54 -20.56 -38.36
N PHE A 31 26.09 -21.38 -37.42
CA PHE A 31 26.42 -22.81 -37.38
C PHE A 31 25.69 -23.59 -38.50
N LEU A 32 24.43 -23.26 -38.80
CA LEU A 32 23.70 -23.91 -39.90
C LEU A 32 24.26 -23.56 -41.29
N ASN A 33 24.74 -22.33 -41.51
CA ASN A 33 25.31 -21.93 -42.81
C ASN A 33 26.68 -22.57 -43.07
N ALA A 34 27.47 -22.88 -42.03
CA ALA A 34 28.73 -23.59 -42.18
C ALA A 34 28.51 -25.08 -42.51
N VAL A 35 27.43 -25.69 -41.99
CA VAL A 35 27.05 -27.08 -42.28
C VAL A 35 26.47 -27.22 -43.69
N LEU A 36 25.71 -26.23 -44.19
CA LEU A 36 25.22 -26.23 -45.58
C LEU A 36 26.31 -26.00 -46.64
N ALA A 37 27.41 -25.32 -46.29
CA ALA A 37 28.53 -25.12 -47.22
C ALA A 37 29.34 -26.41 -47.46
N ILE A 38 29.28 -27.38 -46.54
CA ILE A 38 29.98 -28.68 -46.67
C ILE A 38 29.22 -29.64 -47.60
N THR A 39 27.91 -29.42 -47.82
CA THR A 39 27.09 -30.24 -48.73
C THR A 39 27.13 -29.86 -50.21
N LEU A 40 27.91 -28.84 -50.61
CA LEU A 40 27.97 -28.33 -51.99
C LEU A 40 29.30 -28.55 -52.72
N LEU A 41 30.21 -29.38 -52.20
CA LEU A 41 31.36 -29.84 -52.96
C LEU A 41 30.92 -30.98 -53.89
N SER A 42 30.71 -30.65 -55.16
CA SER A 42 30.35 -31.53 -56.27
C SER A 42 31.28 -32.76 -56.39
N PRO A 43 30.80 -33.92 -56.89
CA PRO A 43 31.59 -35.16 -57.05
C PRO A 43 32.72 -35.12 -58.10
N ALA A 44 33.17 -33.95 -58.55
CA ALA A 44 34.08 -33.83 -59.70
C ALA A 44 35.57 -33.90 -59.36
N ILE A 45 35.96 -34.28 -58.13
CA ILE A 45 37.37 -34.40 -57.70
C ILE A 45 37.86 -35.86 -57.66
N PHE A 46 36.98 -36.85 -57.81
CA PHE A 46 37.37 -38.28 -57.75
C PHE A 46 37.70 -38.87 -59.12
N ALA A 47 38.78 -38.39 -59.74
CA ALA A 47 39.37 -39.06 -60.89
C ALA A 47 40.87 -38.75 -61.01
N ALA A 48 41.66 -39.23 -60.04
CA ALA A 48 43.04 -39.72 -60.20
C ALA A 48 43.66 -39.92 -58.81
N GLU A 49 44.38 -41.04 -58.64
CA GLU A 49 45.29 -41.39 -57.54
C GLU A 49 44.70 -41.84 -56.19
N GLY A 50 44.71 -43.16 -55.98
CA GLY A 50 45.03 -43.85 -54.71
C GLY A 50 44.03 -43.76 -53.54
N ASP A 51 43.57 -44.90 -53.04
CA ASP A 51 42.83 -45.04 -51.76
C ASP A 51 43.55 -44.37 -50.57
N GLU A 52 44.88 -44.24 -50.60
CA GLU A 52 45.66 -43.48 -49.59
C GLU A 52 45.33 -41.98 -49.58
N GLY A 53 45.10 -41.35 -50.74
CA GLY A 53 44.80 -39.92 -50.82
C GLY A 53 43.42 -39.56 -50.25
N ILE A 54 42.45 -40.47 -50.34
CA ILE A 54 41.11 -40.29 -49.77
C ILE A 54 41.14 -40.41 -48.25
N VAL A 55 41.92 -41.37 -47.73
CA VAL A 55 42.11 -41.56 -46.28
C VAL A 55 42.86 -40.38 -45.66
N ASP A 56 43.88 -39.84 -46.33
CA ASP A 56 44.61 -38.66 -45.86
C ASP A 56 43.75 -37.39 -45.86
N ILE A 57 42.89 -37.21 -46.86
CA ILE A 57 41.92 -36.10 -46.90
C ILE A 57 40.89 -36.24 -45.78
N ALA A 58 40.37 -37.45 -45.52
CA ALA A 58 39.42 -37.70 -44.44
C ALA A 58 40.05 -37.46 -43.05
N ASN A 59 41.25 -37.97 -42.81
CA ASN A 59 41.99 -37.75 -41.56
C ASN A 59 42.34 -36.27 -41.35
N SER A 60 42.71 -35.56 -42.42
CA SER A 60 42.91 -34.11 -42.41
C SER A 60 41.62 -33.36 -42.04
N PHE A 61 40.48 -33.75 -42.61
CA PHE A 61 39.19 -33.14 -42.32
C PHE A 61 38.74 -33.38 -40.88
N ASP A 62 38.92 -34.59 -40.36
CA ASP A 62 38.63 -34.94 -38.96
C ASP A 62 39.52 -34.16 -38.00
N MET A 63 40.80 -34.03 -38.30
CA MET A 63 41.74 -33.23 -37.50
C MET A 63 41.39 -31.73 -37.51
N ILE A 64 41.02 -31.18 -38.67
CA ILE A 64 40.57 -29.78 -38.79
C ILE A 64 39.27 -29.56 -38.01
N THR A 65 38.34 -30.51 -38.07
CA THR A 65 37.06 -30.43 -37.38
C THR A 65 37.23 -30.55 -35.87
N ALA A 66 38.08 -31.48 -35.40
CA ALA A 66 38.43 -31.63 -33.99
C ALA A 66 39.13 -30.38 -33.44
N ASN A 67 40.09 -29.80 -34.18
CA ASN A 67 40.76 -28.56 -33.79
C ASN A 67 39.78 -27.38 -33.71
N LYS A 68 38.87 -27.22 -34.68
CA LYS A 68 37.84 -26.17 -34.63
C LYS A 68 36.87 -26.35 -33.47
N ILE A 69 36.47 -27.59 -33.15
CA ILE A 69 35.62 -27.88 -31.99
C ILE A 69 36.35 -27.52 -30.69
N GLU A 70 37.65 -27.82 -30.60
CA GLU A 70 38.44 -27.49 -29.42
C GLU A 70 38.67 -25.98 -29.25
N GLU A 71 38.87 -25.24 -30.34
CA GLU A 71 38.89 -23.77 -30.31
C GLU A 71 37.54 -23.18 -29.89
N LEU A 72 36.43 -23.70 -30.41
CA LEU A 72 35.07 -23.30 -30.00
C LEU A 72 34.81 -23.55 -28.52
N LYS A 73 35.26 -24.69 -27.98
CA LYS A 73 35.17 -24.98 -26.53
C LYS A 73 35.96 -23.97 -25.70
N LYS A 74 37.19 -23.61 -26.13
CA LYS A 74 38.00 -22.60 -25.45
C LYS A 74 37.31 -21.23 -25.45
N VAL A 75 36.73 -20.83 -26.57
CA VAL A 75 35.94 -19.59 -26.68
C VAL A 75 34.73 -19.64 -25.76
N TYR A 76 33.95 -20.74 -25.79
CA TYR A 76 32.77 -20.91 -24.95
C TYR A 76 33.09 -20.85 -23.45
N ILE A 77 34.13 -21.55 -22.99
CA ILE A 77 34.57 -21.51 -21.58
C ILE A 77 35.00 -20.09 -21.20
N LYS A 78 35.72 -19.39 -22.08
CA LYS A 78 36.10 -17.99 -21.85
C LYS A 78 34.88 -17.08 -21.74
N THR A 79 33.89 -17.23 -22.62
CA THR A 79 32.65 -16.44 -22.60
C THR A 79 31.84 -16.69 -21.32
N ILE A 80 31.74 -17.93 -20.84
CA ILE A 80 31.09 -18.22 -19.55
C ILE A 80 31.80 -17.51 -18.41
N LYS A 81 33.13 -17.61 -18.33
CA LYS A 81 33.92 -16.94 -17.28
C LYS A 81 33.75 -15.42 -17.32
N GLU A 82 33.74 -14.83 -18.51
CA GLU A 82 33.49 -13.39 -18.66
C GLU A 82 32.07 -13.00 -18.23
N ALA A 83 31.06 -13.83 -18.50
CA ALA A 83 29.69 -13.62 -18.04
C ALA A 83 29.58 -13.70 -16.50
N GLU A 84 30.26 -14.66 -15.86
CA GLU A 84 30.31 -14.78 -14.39
C GLU A 84 30.97 -13.56 -13.74
N ILE A 85 32.09 -13.08 -14.30
CA ILE A 85 32.78 -11.86 -13.84
C ILE A 85 31.86 -10.64 -13.98
N LEU A 86 31.18 -10.51 -15.12
CA LEU A 86 30.26 -9.40 -15.36
C LEU A 86 29.08 -9.42 -14.39
N GLU A 87 28.52 -10.59 -14.07
CA GLU A 87 27.44 -10.71 -13.09
C GLU A 87 27.93 -10.38 -11.67
N ALA A 88 29.11 -10.84 -11.28
CA ALA A 88 29.72 -10.47 -10.00
C ALA A 88 29.95 -8.96 -9.89
N PHE A 89 30.42 -8.32 -10.97
CA PHE A 89 30.57 -6.87 -11.04
C PHE A 89 29.22 -6.16 -10.95
N ARG A 90 28.20 -6.62 -11.68
CA ARG A 90 26.83 -6.08 -11.65
C ARG A 90 26.25 -6.12 -10.24
N LEU A 91 26.38 -7.25 -9.53
CA LEU A 91 25.92 -7.41 -8.15
C LEU A 91 26.68 -6.49 -7.19
N SER A 92 28.00 -6.33 -7.37
CA SER A 92 28.80 -5.40 -6.56
C SER A 92 28.37 -3.96 -6.77
N VAL A 93 28.16 -3.53 -8.00
CA VAL A 93 27.67 -2.18 -8.33
C VAL A 93 26.28 -1.96 -7.76
N ALA A 94 25.36 -2.92 -7.93
CA ALA A 94 24.01 -2.86 -7.38
C ALA A 94 24.03 -2.72 -5.84
N LYS A 95 24.94 -3.43 -5.16
CA LYS A 95 25.11 -3.34 -3.71
C LYS A 95 25.57 -1.95 -3.26
N GLU A 96 26.60 -1.38 -3.92
CA GLU A 96 27.11 -0.06 -3.57
C GLU A 96 26.10 1.05 -3.90
N LEU A 97 25.43 0.97 -5.06
CA LEU A 97 24.32 1.86 -5.40
C LEU A 97 23.21 1.77 -4.36
N ARG A 98 22.82 0.55 -3.97
CA ARG A 98 21.80 0.36 -2.94
C ARG A 98 22.16 1.08 -1.65
N LYS A 99 23.39 0.87 -1.17
CA LYS A 99 23.89 1.46 0.08
C LYS A 99 23.92 2.98 0.03
N LEU A 100 24.54 3.55 -1.01
CA LEU A 100 24.67 5.01 -1.16
C LEU A 100 23.30 5.68 -1.21
N ASN A 101 22.38 5.11 -1.99
CA ASN A 101 21.10 5.73 -2.22
C ASN A 101 20.12 5.51 -1.08
N ALA A 102 20.22 4.38 -0.36
CA ALA A 102 19.49 4.19 0.89
C ALA A 102 19.87 5.26 1.92
N GLN A 103 21.16 5.58 2.04
CA GLN A 103 21.64 6.64 2.94
C GLN A 103 21.15 8.03 2.52
N LEU A 104 21.21 8.36 1.23
CA LEU A 104 20.68 9.65 0.72
C LEU A 104 19.18 9.80 1.02
N LEU A 105 18.40 8.74 0.78
CA LEU A 105 16.98 8.74 1.05
C LEU A 105 16.69 8.78 2.57
N ALA A 106 17.43 8.02 3.38
CA ALA A 106 17.29 8.04 4.83
C ALA A 106 17.57 9.43 5.39
N ASN A 107 18.68 10.05 4.99
CA ASN A 107 19.03 11.42 5.36
C ASN A 107 17.91 12.40 4.98
N SER A 108 17.35 12.26 3.77
CA SER A 108 16.21 13.06 3.31
C SER A 108 14.99 12.91 4.22
N LEU A 109 14.66 11.69 4.63
CA LEU A 109 13.57 11.41 5.56
C LEU A 109 13.87 11.92 6.98
N CYS A 110 15.15 12.00 7.38
CA CYS A 110 15.60 12.49 8.68
C CYS A 110 15.63 14.02 8.82
N VAL A 111 15.81 14.77 7.73
CA VAL A 111 15.88 16.25 7.81
C VAL A 111 14.55 16.83 8.30
N SER A 112 14.62 17.71 9.30
CA SER A 112 13.48 18.48 9.81
C SER A 112 13.61 19.94 9.39
N GLY A 113 12.53 20.56 8.89
CA GLY A 113 12.40 22.02 8.97
C GLY A 113 12.35 22.86 7.68
N SER A 114 12.25 22.32 6.47
CA SER A 114 11.76 23.15 5.34
C SER A 114 11.03 22.33 4.29
N GLN A 115 9.79 22.73 3.98
CA GLN A 115 9.06 22.23 2.82
C GLN A 115 9.87 22.41 1.54
N ASP A 116 10.70 23.46 1.45
CA ASP A 116 11.57 23.71 0.29
C ASP A 116 12.66 22.66 0.07
N VAL A 117 13.23 22.07 1.14
CA VAL A 117 14.19 20.97 1.01
C VAL A 117 13.47 19.69 0.62
N ILE A 118 12.30 19.40 1.19
CA ILE A 118 11.49 18.23 0.82
C ILE A 118 11.00 18.31 -0.64
N ILE A 119 10.62 19.51 -1.13
CA ILE A 119 10.20 19.73 -2.51
C ILE A 119 11.37 19.58 -3.48
N ASN A 120 12.55 20.13 -3.17
CA ASN A 120 13.75 19.90 -4.01
C ASN A 120 14.19 18.41 -4.00
N LEU A 121 13.99 17.74 -2.88
CA LEU A 121 14.25 16.29 -2.74
C LEU A 121 13.21 15.43 -3.47
N ARG A 122 11.97 15.91 -3.60
CA ARG A 122 10.90 15.24 -4.37
C ARG A 122 11.30 15.08 -5.84
N PHE A 123 11.88 16.12 -6.45
CA PHE A 123 12.35 16.07 -7.84
C PHE A 123 13.59 15.18 -8.02
N SER A 124 14.47 15.09 -7.01
CA SER A 124 15.68 14.26 -7.11
C SER A 124 15.43 12.79 -6.77
N ASN A 125 14.59 12.48 -5.77
CA ASN A 125 14.33 11.11 -5.33
C ASN A 125 13.40 10.33 -6.28
N TYR A 126 12.48 11.01 -6.97
CA TYR A 126 11.60 10.37 -7.94
C TYR A 126 12.33 9.98 -9.22
N VAL A 127 13.10 10.94 -9.76
CA VAL A 127 14.03 10.71 -10.87
C VAL A 127 15.09 9.68 -10.49
N PHE A 128 15.46 9.61 -9.20
CA PHE A 128 16.45 8.65 -8.73
C PHE A 128 16.00 7.18 -8.84
N LEU A 129 14.70 6.85 -8.69
CA LEU A 129 14.24 5.47 -8.83
C LEU A 129 13.99 5.07 -10.29
N GLU A 130 13.91 6.05 -11.19
CA GLU A 130 13.65 5.83 -12.61
C GLU A 130 14.86 5.14 -13.27
N GLY A 131 14.62 3.99 -13.92
CA GLY A 131 15.66 3.21 -14.60
C GLY A 131 16.37 2.13 -13.76
N TYR A 132 16.01 1.99 -12.48
CA TYR A 132 16.45 0.85 -11.66
C TYR A 132 15.56 -0.39 -11.85
N ASP A 133 16.16 -1.58 -11.73
CA ASP A 133 15.38 -2.81 -11.57
C ASP A 133 14.58 -2.77 -10.26
N GLN A 134 13.38 -3.33 -10.28
CA GLN A 134 12.41 -3.26 -9.18
C GLN A 134 12.99 -3.85 -7.88
N GLN A 135 13.81 -4.90 -7.96
CA GLN A 135 14.45 -5.48 -6.77
C GLN A 135 15.44 -4.52 -6.11
N LEU A 136 16.19 -3.77 -6.91
CA LEU A 136 17.15 -2.79 -6.42
C LEU A 136 16.43 -1.58 -5.82
N ALA A 137 15.39 -1.07 -6.49
CA ALA A 137 14.55 0.00 -5.99
C ALA A 137 13.91 -0.36 -4.63
N ASN A 138 13.27 -1.53 -4.54
CA ASN A 138 12.68 -2.03 -3.28
C ASN A 138 13.76 -2.21 -2.20
N GLY A 139 14.95 -2.67 -2.58
CA GLY A 139 16.10 -2.81 -1.69
C GLY A 139 16.56 -1.50 -1.08
N ILE A 140 16.59 -0.42 -1.88
CA ILE A 140 16.94 0.95 -1.45
C ILE A 140 15.91 1.50 -0.48
N VAL A 141 14.62 1.45 -0.86
CA VAL A 141 13.52 1.96 -0.03
C VAL A 141 13.51 1.27 1.34
N ARG A 142 13.62 -0.05 1.36
CA ARG A 142 13.68 -0.82 2.62
C ARG A 142 14.82 -0.40 3.54
N ASP A 143 16.03 -0.29 3.01
CA ASP A 143 17.19 0.05 3.83
C ASP A 143 17.13 1.51 4.30
N ALA A 144 16.64 2.40 3.45
CA ALA A 144 16.43 3.80 3.80
C ALA A 144 15.41 3.95 4.95
N LEU A 145 14.29 3.23 4.88
CA LEU A 145 13.26 3.27 5.93
C LEU A 145 13.80 2.72 7.25
N LYS A 146 14.57 1.62 7.21
CA LYS A 146 15.24 1.06 8.41
C LYS A 146 16.22 2.03 9.06
N GLU A 147 16.89 2.86 8.27
CA GLU A 147 17.76 3.91 8.79
C GLU A 147 16.96 5.11 9.30
N ALA A 148 15.94 5.55 8.57
CA ALA A 148 15.08 6.68 8.93
C ALA A 148 14.32 6.47 10.26
N VAL A 149 13.90 5.25 10.56
CA VAL A 149 13.23 4.94 11.84
C VAL A 149 14.17 5.00 13.06
N ASN A 150 15.48 5.20 12.87
CA ASN A 150 16.42 5.47 13.95
C ASN A 150 16.54 6.96 14.28
N CYS A 151 16.23 7.85 13.34
CA CYS A 151 16.27 9.31 13.55
C CYS A 151 14.88 9.92 13.84
N LYS A 152 13.81 9.28 13.37
CA LYS A 152 12.41 9.71 13.52
C LYS A 152 11.51 8.54 13.87
N THR A 153 10.37 8.82 14.50
CA THR A 153 9.33 7.79 14.69
C THR A 153 8.74 7.38 13.35
N PRO A 154 8.33 6.11 13.16
CA PRO A 154 7.55 5.68 12.00
C PRO A 154 6.37 6.60 11.65
N THR A 155 5.67 7.16 12.65
CA THR A 155 4.60 8.16 12.42
C THR A 155 5.11 9.39 11.66
N GLN A 156 6.26 9.92 12.04
CA GLN A 156 6.87 11.08 11.38
C GLN A 156 7.42 10.72 9.99
N VAL A 157 7.98 9.52 9.83
CA VAL A 157 8.45 9.02 8.53
C VAL A 157 7.28 8.87 7.56
N ALA A 158 6.14 8.34 8.01
CA ALA A 158 4.92 8.25 7.19
C ALA A 158 4.46 9.64 6.71
N GLY A 159 4.47 10.64 7.59
CA GLY A 159 4.16 12.02 7.22
C GLY A 159 5.13 12.59 6.16
N ALA A 160 6.42 12.28 6.26
CA ALA A 160 7.42 12.66 5.27
C ALA A 160 7.24 11.94 3.93
N LEU A 161 6.88 10.65 3.93
CA LEU A 161 6.55 9.93 2.70
C LEU A 161 5.33 10.54 1.99
N MET A 162 4.27 10.83 2.75
CA MET A 162 3.08 11.48 2.20
C MET A 162 3.38 12.86 1.59
N SER A 163 4.34 13.61 2.15
CA SER A 163 4.75 14.90 1.58
C SER A 163 5.67 14.78 0.36
N LEU A 164 6.21 13.59 0.05
CA LEU A 164 6.95 13.33 -1.19
C LEU A 164 6.03 12.95 -2.36
N TYR A 165 4.76 12.64 -2.10
CA TYR A 165 3.79 12.28 -3.14
C TYR A 165 3.54 13.41 -4.15
N LEU A 166 3.83 13.14 -5.42
CA LEU A 166 3.40 13.93 -6.57
C LEU A 166 1.99 13.50 -6.99
N GLU A 167 1.01 14.34 -6.68
CA GLU A 167 -0.38 14.11 -7.08
C GLU A 167 -0.51 14.04 -8.60
N GLY A 168 -1.26 13.05 -9.09
CA GLY A 168 -1.48 12.81 -10.51
C GLY A 168 -0.45 11.89 -11.20
N SER A 169 0.72 11.61 -10.61
CA SER A 169 1.66 10.59 -11.15
C SER A 169 1.31 9.21 -10.62
N PHE A 170 1.13 8.25 -11.53
CA PHE A 170 0.85 6.85 -11.20
C PHE A 170 2.05 6.19 -10.53
N GLU A 171 3.23 6.40 -11.08
CA GLU A 171 4.46 5.84 -10.55
C GLU A 171 4.66 6.34 -9.12
N SER A 172 4.49 7.65 -8.89
CA SER A 172 4.63 8.27 -7.56
C SER A 172 3.65 7.71 -6.56
N PHE A 173 2.44 7.40 -7.02
CA PHE A 173 1.43 6.74 -6.22
C PHE A 173 1.84 5.30 -5.85
N GLU A 174 2.34 4.50 -6.80
CA GLU A 174 2.77 3.12 -6.56
C GLU A 174 4.00 3.06 -5.63
N ALA A 175 4.97 3.96 -5.83
CA ALA A 175 6.15 4.07 -4.98
C ALA A 175 5.79 4.46 -3.53
N LEU A 176 4.87 5.42 -3.35
CA LEU A 176 4.37 5.80 -2.03
C LEU A 176 3.72 4.60 -1.33
N LEU A 177 2.82 3.88 -2.00
CA LEU A 177 2.14 2.71 -1.41
C LEU A 177 3.15 1.64 -0.99
N SER A 178 4.10 1.33 -1.87
CA SER A 178 5.15 0.35 -1.59
C SER A 178 6.01 0.77 -0.38
N ALA A 179 6.37 2.05 -0.29
CA ALA A 179 7.12 2.59 0.84
C ALA A 179 6.30 2.57 2.15
N LEU A 180 5.00 2.86 2.11
CA LEU A 180 4.13 2.78 3.28
C LEU A 180 3.98 1.34 3.77
N VAL A 181 3.79 0.37 2.87
CA VAL A 181 3.77 -1.07 3.22
C VAL A 181 5.08 -1.49 3.89
N GLU A 182 6.23 -1.11 3.33
CA GLU A 182 7.53 -1.47 3.92
C GLU A 182 7.79 -0.75 5.26
N LEU A 183 7.33 0.49 5.40
CA LEU A 183 7.37 1.22 6.67
C LEU A 183 6.50 0.52 7.73
N PHE A 184 5.31 0.04 7.36
CA PHE A 184 4.47 -0.76 8.25
C PHE A 184 5.19 -2.03 8.70
N ARG A 185 5.73 -2.82 7.77
CA ARG A 185 6.48 -4.04 8.07
C ARG A 185 7.66 -3.77 9.01
N THR A 186 8.38 -2.67 8.77
CA THR A 186 9.49 -2.24 9.62
C THR A 186 9.02 -1.83 11.03
N ALA A 187 7.87 -1.15 11.13
CA ALA A 187 7.33 -0.63 12.38
C ALA A 187 6.53 -1.67 13.19
N HIS A 188 6.00 -2.72 12.56
CA HIS A 188 5.02 -3.64 13.15
C HIS A 188 5.55 -4.36 14.41
N GLY A 189 6.85 -4.65 14.48
CA GLY A 189 7.49 -5.26 15.67
C GLY A 189 8.07 -4.27 16.70
N MET A 190 7.92 -2.96 16.50
CA MET A 190 8.54 -1.97 17.38
C MET A 190 7.70 -1.67 18.64
N PRO A 191 8.32 -1.39 19.80
CA PRO A 191 7.60 -0.88 20.97
C PRO A 191 6.86 0.41 20.66
N ALA A 192 5.66 0.60 21.24
CA ALA A 192 4.80 1.77 20.98
C ALA A 192 5.53 3.12 21.18
N ALA A 193 6.42 3.21 22.18
CA ALA A 193 7.23 4.41 22.44
C ALA A 193 8.18 4.76 21.27
N LYS A 194 8.76 3.75 20.59
CA LYS A 194 9.64 3.95 19.43
C LYS A 194 8.85 4.13 18.13
N ARG A 195 7.74 3.39 17.99
CA ARG A 195 6.86 3.43 16.81
C ARG A 195 6.13 4.77 16.64
N GLY A 196 5.85 5.45 17.76
CA GLY A 196 4.92 6.57 17.80
C GLY A 196 3.52 6.06 18.10
N LYS A 197 2.87 6.66 19.11
CA LYS A 197 1.58 6.18 19.65
C LYS A 197 0.47 6.14 18.60
N ASP A 198 0.50 7.04 17.63
CA ASP A 198 -0.54 7.16 16.59
C ASP A 198 -0.19 6.52 15.25
N PHE A 199 0.91 5.77 15.16
CA PHE A 199 1.37 5.20 13.88
C PHE A 199 0.28 4.41 13.16
N TYR A 200 -0.31 3.41 13.79
CA TYR A 200 -1.32 2.57 13.14
C TYR A 200 -2.55 3.37 12.70
N ARG A 201 -2.98 4.34 13.52
CA ARG A 201 -4.14 5.19 13.22
C ARG A 201 -3.87 6.05 11.98
N LYS A 202 -2.73 6.75 11.93
CA LYS A 202 -2.34 7.56 10.77
C LYS A 202 -2.05 6.72 9.53
N PHE A 203 -1.45 5.54 9.71
CA PHE A 203 -1.22 4.61 8.63
C PHE A 203 -2.56 4.16 8.01
N ALA A 204 -3.50 3.70 8.83
CA ALA A 204 -4.82 3.25 8.37
C ALA A 204 -5.57 4.37 7.63
N PHE A 205 -5.59 5.59 8.20
CA PHE A 205 -6.22 6.75 7.56
C PHE A 205 -5.58 7.11 6.21
N ASN A 206 -4.25 7.22 6.15
CA ASN A 206 -3.55 7.54 4.91
C ASN A 206 -3.77 6.45 3.86
N LEU A 207 -3.71 5.18 4.25
CA LEU A 207 -3.94 4.07 3.34
C LEU A 207 -5.38 4.06 2.82
N GLN A 208 -6.39 4.31 3.67
CA GLN A 208 -7.78 4.44 3.23
C GLN A 208 -7.93 5.56 2.19
N LYS A 209 -7.34 6.74 2.44
CA LYS A 209 -7.35 7.87 1.50
C LYS A 209 -6.71 7.49 0.17
N LEU A 210 -5.61 6.73 0.19
CA LEU A 210 -4.94 6.25 -1.02
C LEU A 210 -5.77 5.18 -1.75
N LYS A 211 -6.47 4.28 -1.04
CA LYS A 211 -7.39 3.30 -1.66
C LYS A 211 -8.55 3.96 -2.42
N GLN A 212 -8.94 5.17 -2.02
CA GLN A 212 -9.97 5.97 -2.71
C GLN A 212 -9.44 6.73 -3.94
N ASN A 213 -8.11 6.79 -4.13
CA ASN A 213 -7.51 7.45 -5.28
C ASN A 213 -7.76 6.64 -6.57
N GLN A 214 -8.00 7.34 -7.69
CA GLN A 214 -8.23 6.71 -9.00
C GLN A 214 -7.09 5.81 -9.47
N ASN A 215 -5.83 6.10 -9.09
CA ASN A 215 -4.65 5.32 -9.47
C ASN A 215 -4.61 3.96 -8.76
N PHE A 216 -5.36 3.78 -7.66
CA PHE A 216 -5.38 2.52 -6.90
C PHE A 216 -5.89 1.34 -7.72
N LYS A 217 -6.80 1.58 -8.67
CA LYS A 217 -7.35 0.51 -9.51
C LYS A 217 -6.29 -0.14 -10.39
N ASP A 218 -5.27 0.62 -10.79
CA ASP A 218 -4.27 0.25 -11.80
C ASP A 218 -2.97 -0.33 -11.21
N ILE A 219 -2.82 -0.34 -9.88
CA ILE A 219 -1.62 -0.94 -9.24
C ILE A 219 -1.57 -2.46 -9.42
N SER A 220 -0.35 -3.00 -9.35
CA SER A 220 -0.08 -4.43 -9.51
C SER A 220 -0.82 -5.31 -8.49
N ALA A 221 -1.16 -6.54 -8.89
CA ALA A 221 -1.84 -7.51 -8.02
C ALA A 221 -0.99 -7.88 -6.79
N ALA A 222 0.33 -7.99 -6.96
CA ALA A 222 1.26 -8.25 -5.87
C ALA A 222 1.21 -7.12 -4.82
N LEU A 223 1.18 -5.85 -5.24
CA LEU A 223 1.06 -4.73 -4.30
C LEU A 223 -0.31 -4.69 -3.61
N LYS A 224 -1.40 -5.05 -4.31
CA LYS A 224 -2.73 -5.19 -3.67
C LYS A 224 -2.72 -6.26 -2.58
N GLN A 225 -2.10 -7.41 -2.86
CA GLN A 225 -1.94 -8.49 -1.89
C GLN A 225 -1.13 -8.04 -0.67
N ASP A 226 -0.01 -7.37 -0.88
CA ASP A 226 0.82 -6.79 0.19
C ASP A 226 0.02 -5.78 1.04
N ILE A 227 -0.82 -4.96 0.40
CA ILE A 227 -1.69 -4.00 1.08
C ILE A 227 -2.75 -4.71 1.94
N ASP A 228 -3.39 -5.75 1.41
CA ASP A 228 -4.39 -6.51 2.15
C ASP A 228 -3.74 -7.28 3.33
N GLU A 229 -2.51 -7.77 3.16
CA GLU A 229 -1.72 -8.39 4.23
C GLU A 229 -1.48 -7.42 5.40
N VAL A 230 -1.04 -6.18 5.12
CA VAL A 230 -0.82 -5.19 6.16
C VAL A 230 -2.11 -4.69 6.79
N ILE A 231 -3.22 -4.64 6.04
CA ILE A 231 -4.55 -4.31 6.59
C ILE A 231 -4.96 -5.37 7.62
N ASN A 232 -4.80 -6.66 7.30
CA ASN A 232 -5.14 -7.75 8.21
C ASN A 232 -4.28 -7.79 9.49
N GLN A 233 -3.13 -7.12 9.49
CA GLN A 233 -2.25 -6.99 10.65
C GLN A 233 -2.52 -5.73 11.50
N LEU A 234 -3.45 -4.86 11.09
CA LEU A 234 -3.84 -3.71 11.90
C LEU A 234 -4.67 -4.14 13.12
N PRO A 235 -4.69 -3.32 14.18
CA PRO A 235 -5.72 -3.39 15.21
C PRO A 235 -7.13 -3.54 14.61
N ASN A 236 -7.92 -4.45 15.16
CA ASN A 236 -9.21 -4.86 14.62
C ASN A 236 -10.19 -3.66 14.47
N ASN A 237 -10.21 -2.76 15.45
CA ASN A 237 -11.00 -1.54 15.39
C ASN A 237 -10.61 -0.65 14.18
N LEU A 238 -9.34 -0.58 13.80
CA LEU A 238 -8.89 0.16 12.62
C LEU A 238 -9.28 -0.58 11.33
N GLN A 239 -9.23 -1.91 11.32
CA GLN A 239 -9.70 -2.70 10.17
C GLN A 239 -11.15 -2.36 9.85
N TYR A 240 -12.04 -2.52 10.83
CA TYR A 240 -13.47 -2.29 10.66
C TYR A 240 -13.80 -0.82 10.36
N LEU A 241 -13.14 0.12 11.03
CA LEU A 241 -13.44 1.54 10.88
C LEU A 241 -13.01 2.09 9.51
N PHE A 242 -11.88 1.61 8.96
CA PHE A 242 -11.29 2.19 7.75
C PHE A 242 -11.49 1.35 6.49
N PHE A 243 -11.60 0.02 6.59
CA PHE A 243 -11.51 -0.88 5.42
C PHE A 243 -12.74 -1.77 5.20
N HIS A 244 -13.61 -1.94 6.20
CA HIS A 244 -14.87 -2.66 6.00
C HIS A 244 -15.98 -1.73 5.52
N SER A 245 -16.88 -2.27 4.69
CA SER A 245 -18.05 -1.52 4.19
C SER A 245 -19.08 -1.24 5.29
N TYR A 246 -19.09 -2.08 6.33
CA TYR A 246 -19.89 -1.91 7.53
C TYR A 246 -19.28 -2.66 8.71
N PHE A 247 -19.72 -2.31 9.91
CA PHE A 247 -19.38 -2.97 11.18
C PHE A 247 -20.55 -2.87 12.15
N CYS A 248 -20.46 -3.58 13.27
CA CYS A 248 -21.35 -3.44 14.41
C CYS A 248 -20.59 -2.89 15.63
N LEU A 249 -21.27 -2.09 16.44
CA LEU A 249 -20.76 -1.59 17.72
C LEU A 249 -21.42 -2.35 18.87
N MET A 250 -20.63 -3.13 19.61
CA MET A 250 -21.09 -3.86 20.78
C MET A 250 -20.62 -3.18 22.05
N ASN A 251 -21.50 -2.97 23.01
CA ASN A 251 -21.13 -2.41 24.30
C ASN A 251 -20.27 -3.41 25.12
N ASP A 252 -19.16 -2.95 25.69
CA ASP A 252 -18.24 -3.82 26.44
C ASP A 252 -18.85 -4.38 27.73
N LYS A 253 -19.66 -3.58 28.43
CA LYS A 253 -20.30 -4.00 29.69
C LYS A 253 -21.39 -5.05 29.46
N TYR A 254 -22.32 -4.76 28.55
CA TYR A 254 -23.55 -5.55 28.40
C TYR A 254 -23.51 -6.56 27.25
N GLN A 255 -22.50 -6.49 26.38
CA GLN A 255 -22.38 -7.35 25.19
C GLN A 255 -23.58 -7.20 24.23
N GLU A 256 -24.15 -6.00 24.20
CA GLU A 256 -25.33 -5.62 23.42
C GLU A 256 -24.94 -4.73 22.25
N TYR A 257 -25.57 -4.95 21.10
CA TYR A 257 -25.26 -4.21 19.89
C TYR A 257 -26.05 -2.91 19.79
N MET A 258 -25.36 -1.81 19.50
CA MET A 258 -26.03 -0.59 19.09
C MET A 258 -26.77 -0.81 17.76
N TYR A 259 -27.99 -0.29 17.63
CA TYR A 259 -28.78 -0.46 16.42
C TYR A 259 -29.72 0.71 16.15
N THR A 260 -30.05 0.87 14.86
CA THR A 260 -31.04 1.87 14.43
C THR A 260 -32.43 1.27 14.49
N SER A 261 -33.35 1.89 15.23
CA SER A 261 -34.72 1.41 15.28
C SER A 261 -35.37 1.39 13.89
N ILE A 262 -36.10 0.32 13.59
CA ILE A 262 -36.89 0.20 12.36
C ILE A 262 -38.34 0.60 12.69
N ASN A 263 -39.01 1.25 11.73
CA ASN A 263 -40.39 1.72 11.84
C ASN A 263 -41.33 0.69 12.50
N PRO A 264 -42.27 1.13 13.37
CA PRO A 264 -42.69 2.51 13.61
C PRO A 264 -42.00 3.21 14.80
N ASN A 265 -40.85 2.71 15.28
CA ASN A 265 -40.19 3.22 16.49
C ASN A 265 -39.43 4.55 16.27
N THR A 266 -40.14 5.60 15.86
CA THR A 266 -39.63 6.96 15.81
C THR A 266 -39.55 7.57 17.22
N LEU A 267 -38.53 8.38 17.47
CA LEU A 267 -38.36 9.13 18.71
C LEU A 267 -39.22 10.40 18.70
N ASP A 268 -39.21 11.09 17.57
CA ASP A 268 -40.00 12.28 17.30
C ASP A 268 -40.18 12.44 15.77
N SER A 269 -40.71 13.58 15.32
CA SER A 269 -40.94 13.85 13.89
C SER A 269 -39.66 13.98 13.05
N GLU A 270 -38.49 14.00 13.69
CA GLU A 270 -37.21 14.29 13.03
C GLU A 270 -36.18 13.16 13.24
N SER A 271 -36.49 12.21 14.12
CA SER A 271 -35.49 11.32 14.69
C SER A 271 -36.01 9.91 14.93
N ARG A 272 -35.14 8.93 14.73
CA ARG A 272 -35.28 7.55 15.21
C ARG A 272 -34.45 7.30 16.44
N TYR A 273 -34.90 6.37 17.26
CA TYR A 273 -34.11 5.90 18.38
C TYR A 273 -32.87 5.12 17.90
N ILE A 274 -31.76 5.35 18.58
CA ILE A 274 -30.64 4.42 18.64
C ILE A 274 -30.68 3.73 20.00
N TRP A 275 -30.73 2.41 19.98
CA TRP A 275 -30.83 1.56 21.18
C TRP A 275 -29.64 0.61 21.24
N ALA A 276 -29.38 0.03 22.41
CA ALA A 276 -28.63 -1.21 22.53
C ALA A 276 -29.60 -2.40 22.50
N TRP A 277 -29.30 -3.38 21.65
CA TRP A 277 -30.09 -4.58 21.38
C TRP A 277 -30.11 -5.50 22.60
N HIS A 278 -31.29 -6.02 22.93
CA HIS A 278 -31.50 -6.80 24.15
C HIS A 278 -30.87 -8.20 24.08
N GLU A 279 -30.72 -8.78 22.90
CA GLU A 279 -30.03 -10.07 22.75
C GLU A 279 -28.52 -9.82 22.74
N THR A 280 -27.80 -10.54 23.61
CA THR A 280 -26.35 -10.44 23.67
C THR A 280 -25.70 -11.18 22.49
N LEU A 281 -24.56 -10.70 22.01
CA LEU A 281 -23.67 -11.42 21.07
C LEU A 281 -24.20 -11.69 19.65
N SER A 282 -25.42 -11.28 19.33
CA SER A 282 -25.87 -11.23 17.92
C SER A 282 -26.88 -10.12 17.66
N ILE A 283 -26.88 -9.61 16.44
CA ILE A 283 -27.91 -8.72 15.91
C ILE A 283 -28.14 -8.97 14.42
N ASP A 284 -29.35 -8.64 13.95
CA ASP A 284 -29.66 -8.59 12.53
C ASP A 284 -29.00 -7.38 11.83
N ASP A 285 -29.38 -7.15 10.58
CA ASP A 285 -28.84 -6.08 9.74
C ASP A 285 -29.21 -4.65 10.21
N SER A 286 -30.06 -4.49 11.23
CA SER A 286 -30.32 -3.19 11.88
C SER A 286 -29.14 -2.66 12.68
N GLY A 287 -28.21 -3.54 13.07
CA GLY A 287 -26.95 -3.20 13.72
C GLY A 287 -25.85 -2.73 12.78
N HIS A 288 -26.00 -2.92 11.47
CA HIS A 288 -24.97 -2.53 10.51
C HIS A 288 -24.76 -1.01 10.49
N MET A 289 -23.52 -0.59 10.73
CA MET A 289 -23.08 0.79 10.74
C MET A 289 -21.93 1.02 9.76
N LYS A 290 -21.82 2.24 9.29
CA LYS A 290 -20.65 2.73 8.54
C LYS A 290 -20.17 4.04 9.14
N ALA A 291 -18.89 4.34 8.95
CA ALA A 291 -18.28 5.58 9.41
C ALA A 291 -17.56 6.31 8.28
N ALA A 292 -17.53 7.63 8.38
CA ALA A 292 -16.64 8.49 7.61
C ALA A 292 -15.70 9.17 8.61
N ILE A 293 -14.40 9.05 8.38
CA ILE A 293 -13.36 9.50 9.31
C ILE A 293 -12.63 10.69 8.71
N PHE A 294 -12.43 11.71 9.53
CA PHE A 294 -11.77 12.96 9.15
C PHE A 294 -10.67 13.30 10.15
N GLU A 295 -9.56 13.87 9.69
CA GLU A 295 -8.60 14.50 10.59
C GLU A 295 -9.13 15.88 11.04
N SER A 296 -9.03 16.16 12.34
CA SER A 296 -9.37 17.44 12.95
C SER A 296 -8.25 17.89 13.87
N ASN A 297 -7.65 19.03 13.53
CA ASN A 297 -6.65 19.70 14.38
C ASN A 297 -7.23 20.23 15.70
N LYS A 298 -8.57 20.18 15.87
CA LYS A 298 -9.28 20.62 17.08
C LYS A 298 -9.68 19.46 18.01
N ALA A 299 -9.49 18.20 17.60
CA ALA A 299 -9.82 17.05 18.44
C ALA A 299 -8.77 16.86 19.54
N ALA A 300 -9.21 16.67 20.78
CA ALA A 300 -8.37 16.79 21.98
C ALA A 300 -7.40 15.61 22.23
N ALA A 301 -7.65 14.42 21.66
CA ALA A 301 -6.94 13.20 22.07
C ALA A 301 -6.47 12.26 20.94
N SER A 302 -6.99 12.37 19.71
CA SER A 302 -6.61 11.48 18.60
C SER A 302 -6.44 12.17 17.24
N GLY A 303 -6.87 13.43 17.12
CA GLY A 303 -6.92 14.11 15.84
C GLY A 303 -7.97 13.55 14.86
N PHE A 304 -8.81 12.59 15.24
CA PHE A 304 -9.84 12.00 14.35
C PHE A 304 -11.26 12.27 14.83
N VAL A 305 -12.13 12.55 13.85
CA VAL A 305 -13.57 12.72 14.02
C VAL A 305 -14.28 11.70 13.13
N ALA A 306 -15.25 10.98 13.68
CA ALA A 306 -16.19 10.16 12.94
C ALA A 306 -17.50 10.89 12.71
N GLN A 307 -18.10 10.63 11.57
CA GLN A 307 -19.55 10.66 11.40
C GLN A 307 -20.01 9.20 11.27
N LEU A 308 -21.14 8.85 11.90
CA LEU A 308 -21.68 7.48 11.93
C LEU A 308 -23.04 7.43 11.23
N TRP A 309 -23.33 6.31 10.56
CA TRP A 309 -24.63 6.06 9.92
C TRP A 309 -25.09 4.63 10.13
N GLY A 310 -26.40 4.45 10.28
CA GLY A 310 -27.04 3.15 10.13
C GLY A 310 -27.13 2.78 8.66
N VAL A 311 -26.64 1.61 8.27
CA VAL A 311 -26.57 1.18 6.86
C VAL A 311 -27.97 0.90 6.30
N LYS A 312 -28.79 0.13 7.04
CA LYS A 312 -30.13 -0.29 6.59
C LYS A 312 -31.07 0.89 6.34
N CYS A 313 -31.03 1.91 7.19
CA CYS A 313 -31.88 3.09 7.08
C CYS A 313 -31.21 4.25 6.35
N ASN A 314 -29.89 4.18 6.15
CA ASN A 314 -29.05 5.26 5.61
C ASN A 314 -29.24 6.61 6.33
N LEU A 315 -29.33 6.59 7.66
CA LEU A 315 -29.55 7.78 8.49
C LEU A 315 -28.29 8.12 9.30
N PRO A 316 -27.86 9.40 9.34
CA PRO A 316 -26.74 9.84 10.16
C PRO A 316 -27.10 9.83 11.64
N PHE A 317 -26.12 9.52 12.48
CA PHE A 317 -26.26 9.56 13.93
C PHE A 317 -25.83 10.92 14.47
N TYR A 318 -26.54 11.41 15.48
CA TYR A 318 -26.22 12.66 16.15
C TYR A 318 -26.59 12.59 17.64
N MET A 319 -26.00 13.49 18.44
CA MET A 319 -26.38 13.67 19.83
C MET A 319 -27.42 14.81 19.95
N LYS A 320 -28.60 14.50 20.51
CA LYS A 320 -29.61 15.52 20.76
C LYS A 320 -29.11 16.59 21.75
N PRO A 321 -29.23 17.90 21.44
CA PRO A 321 -28.70 18.97 22.29
C PRO A 321 -29.30 19.00 23.71
N ASP A 322 -30.57 18.65 23.86
CA ASP A 322 -31.34 18.78 25.09
C ASP A 322 -31.18 17.55 26.01
N SER A 323 -31.45 16.37 25.47
CA SER A 323 -31.51 15.10 26.19
C SER A 323 -30.16 14.37 26.23
N LYS A 324 -29.24 14.74 25.33
CA LYS A 324 -28.00 14.01 25.06
C LYS A 324 -28.20 12.58 24.57
N LEU A 325 -29.43 12.23 24.18
CA LEU A 325 -29.72 10.94 23.57
C LEU A 325 -29.02 10.85 22.21
N VAL A 326 -28.46 9.69 21.89
CA VAL A 326 -27.99 9.40 20.54
C VAL A 326 -29.19 8.97 19.70
N ALA A 327 -29.36 9.59 18.55
CA ALA A 327 -30.50 9.36 17.66
C ALA A 327 -30.04 9.29 16.21
N ALA A 328 -30.85 8.67 15.35
CA ALA A 328 -30.68 8.71 13.90
C ALA A 328 -31.57 9.81 13.31
N TRP A 329 -31.00 10.67 12.48
CA TRP A 329 -31.68 11.84 11.93
C TRP A 329 -32.43 11.51 10.64
N GLU A 330 -33.74 11.77 10.59
CA GLU A 330 -34.61 11.45 9.45
C GLU A 330 -34.79 12.58 8.43
N LYS A 331 -34.44 13.82 8.80
CA LYS A 331 -34.61 14.94 7.87
C LYS A 331 -33.55 14.91 6.78
N LYS A 332 -33.89 15.55 5.66
CA LYS A 332 -32.98 15.72 4.51
C LYS A 332 -31.80 16.67 4.79
N SER A 333 -31.90 17.53 5.79
CA SER A 333 -30.80 18.39 6.22
C SER A 333 -29.75 17.57 6.98
N GLU A 334 -28.52 18.07 7.07
CA GLU A 334 -27.53 17.47 7.97
C GLU A 334 -27.86 17.79 9.44
N PRO A 335 -27.78 16.82 10.37
CA PRO A 335 -28.00 17.11 11.78
C PRO A 335 -26.82 17.90 12.37
N GLU A 336 -27.12 18.82 13.28
CA GLU A 336 -26.11 19.38 14.17
C GLU A 336 -25.60 18.30 15.14
N ASN A 337 -24.35 18.37 15.60
CA ASN A 337 -23.75 17.42 16.55
C ASN A 337 -23.63 15.97 16.04
N CYS A 338 -23.31 15.81 14.75
CA CYS A 338 -23.06 14.51 14.10
C CYS A 338 -21.57 14.08 14.08
N ASN A 339 -20.69 14.94 14.56
CA ASN A 339 -19.24 14.77 14.55
C ASN A 339 -18.78 14.27 15.92
N TRP A 340 -18.25 13.05 15.96
CA TRP A 340 -17.82 12.37 17.17
C TRP A 340 -16.30 12.31 17.22
N ASN A 341 -15.68 12.77 18.30
CA ASN A 341 -14.28 12.43 18.55
C ASN A 341 -14.20 10.93 18.87
N ILE A 342 -13.14 10.28 18.39
CA ILE A 342 -12.91 8.84 18.60
C ILE A 342 -11.61 8.64 19.34
N ASP A 343 -11.67 7.92 20.45
CA ASP A 343 -10.50 7.46 21.17
C ASP A 343 -10.40 5.94 21.09
N PHE A 344 -9.21 5.41 20.77
CA PHE A 344 -8.99 3.96 20.68
C PHE A 344 -8.39 3.48 21.99
N VAL A 345 -9.08 2.57 22.67
CA VAL A 345 -8.72 2.05 23.99
C VAL A 345 -7.66 0.95 23.86
N ASP A 346 -7.90 -0.01 22.98
CA ASP A 346 -7.01 -1.12 22.65
C ASP A 346 -7.22 -1.54 21.19
N ASP A 347 -6.97 -2.80 20.85
CA ASP A 347 -7.08 -3.30 19.47
C ASP A 347 -8.52 -3.47 18.98
N ASP A 348 -9.51 -3.56 19.87
CA ASP A 348 -10.92 -3.85 19.53
C ASP A 348 -11.88 -2.73 19.92
N ARG A 349 -11.53 -1.95 20.95
CA ARG A 349 -12.44 -1.03 21.62
C ARG A 349 -12.17 0.42 21.25
N VAL A 350 -13.25 1.17 21.10
CA VAL A 350 -13.23 2.63 20.96
C VAL A 350 -14.18 3.30 21.94
N VAL A 351 -13.97 4.59 22.13
CA VAL A 351 -14.86 5.49 22.86
C VAL A 351 -15.23 6.63 21.94
N PHE A 352 -16.51 6.99 21.92
CA PHE A 352 -17.02 8.15 21.21
C PHE A 352 -17.29 9.28 22.20
N THR A 353 -16.80 10.48 21.90
CA THR A 353 -17.06 11.69 22.70
C THR A 353 -17.57 12.83 21.83
N HIS A 354 -18.40 13.69 22.42
CA HIS A 354 -18.91 14.90 21.79
C HIS A 354 -18.89 16.06 22.81
N GLY A 355 -17.95 16.99 22.65
CA GLY A 355 -17.66 17.96 23.71
C GLY A 355 -17.21 17.24 24.99
N ASP A 356 -17.79 17.61 26.13
CA ASP A 356 -17.49 16.99 27.43
C ASP A 356 -18.30 15.73 27.73
N TYR A 357 -19.00 15.18 26.73
CA TYR A 357 -19.88 14.02 26.89
C TYR A 357 -19.27 12.77 26.28
N VAL A 358 -19.26 11.68 27.05
CA VAL A 358 -18.90 10.34 26.59
C VAL A 358 -20.15 9.53 26.28
N VAL A 359 -20.16 8.81 25.16
CA VAL A 359 -21.31 8.02 24.69
C VAL A 359 -21.33 6.65 25.34
N CYS A 360 -22.39 6.35 26.09
CA CYS A 360 -22.52 5.13 26.86
C CYS A 360 -23.91 4.49 26.69
N SER A 361 -23.97 3.18 26.98
CA SER A 361 -25.20 2.45 27.25
C SER A 361 -25.20 2.05 28.72
N THR A 362 -26.29 2.29 29.44
CA THR A 362 -26.30 2.21 30.92
C THR A 362 -27.61 1.62 31.44
N GLU A 363 -27.56 1.05 32.65
CA GLU A 363 -28.72 0.45 33.32
C GLU A 363 -29.76 1.46 33.81
N ASP A 364 -29.43 2.73 34.01
CA ASP A 364 -30.36 3.74 34.54
C ASP A 364 -31.33 4.31 33.49
N LYS A 365 -31.13 3.96 32.22
CA LYS A 365 -31.92 4.48 31.08
C LYS A 365 -32.21 3.36 30.10
N HIS A 366 -33.29 2.64 30.35
CA HIS A 366 -33.77 1.55 29.51
C HIS A 366 -35.30 1.63 29.38
N ASP A 367 -35.83 1.05 28.32
CA ASP A 367 -37.22 0.59 28.32
C ASP A 367 -37.29 -0.85 28.87
N SER A 368 -38.44 -1.50 28.82
CA SER A 368 -38.59 -2.87 29.35
C SER A 368 -37.65 -3.91 28.71
N GLU A 369 -37.03 -3.60 27.58
CA GLU A 369 -36.22 -4.54 26.79
C GLU A 369 -34.83 -3.99 26.43
N ARG A 370 -34.67 -2.68 26.23
CA ARG A 370 -33.53 -2.06 25.52
C ARG A 370 -32.93 -0.91 26.29
N ARG A 371 -31.61 -0.78 26.28
CA ARG A 371 -30.90 0.37 26.87
C ARG A 371 -30.74 1.53 25.89
N GLN A 372 -30.93 2.75 26.38
CA GLN A 372 -30.67 3.97 25.62
C GLN A 372 -29.18 4.16 25.43
N VAL A 373 -28.79 4.61 24.24
CA VAL A 373 -27.44 5.13 23.98
C VAL A 373 -27.46 6.65 24.16
N ARG A 374 -26.63 7.18 25.06
CA ARG A 374 -26.61 8.63 25.35
C ARG A 374 -25.26 9.14 25.82
N GLY A 375 -25.07 10.45 25.70
CA GLY A 375 -23.95 11.17 26.26
C GLY A 375 -24.09 11.38 27.78
N TYR A 376 -23.01 11.08 28.51
CA TYR A 376 -22.86 11.38 29.93
C TYR A 376 -21.68 12.31 30.14
N LYS A 377 -21.81 13.23 31.10
CA LYS A 377 -20.70 14.07 31.54
C LYS A 377 -19.71 13.24 32.36
N GLY A 378 -18.43 13.53 32.22
CA GLY A 378 -17.29 12.75 32.73
C GLY A 378 -17.26 12.42 34.23
N ASP A 379 -18.13 13.02 35.03
CA ASP A 379 -18.14 12.82 36.49
C ASP A 379 -18.81 11.49 36.91
N LYS A 380 -19.76 10.99 36.10
CA LYS A 380 -20.52 9.76 36.40
C LYS A 380 -19.97 8.56 35.64
N TYR A 381 -19.68 8.75 34.35
CA TYR A 381 -19.11 7.73 33.48
C TYR A 381 -17.97 8.37 32.69
N THR A 382 -16.88 7.63 32.51
CA THR A 382 -15.66 8.11 31.85
C THR A 382 -15.35 7.26 30.62
N ALA A 383 -14.33 7.63 29.84
CA ALA A 383 -13.81 6.79 28.76
C ALA A 383 -13.30 5.42 29.23
N GLU A 384 -12.96 5.28 30.51
CA GLU A 384 -12.51 4.01 31.11
C GLU A 384 -13.68 3.12 31.55
N SER A 385 -14.90 3.67 31.66
CA SER A 385 -16.10 2.91 32.01
C SER A 385 -16.46 1.95 30.88
N LYS A 386 -16.65 0.66 31.21
CA LYS A 386 -17.05 -0.37 30.24
C LYS A 386 -18.40 -0.07 29.57
N GLU A 387 -19.26 0.64 30.27
CA GLU A 387 -20.54 1.13 29.77
C GLU A 387 -20.38 2.09 28.58
N CYS A 388 -19.20 2.68 28.42
CA CYS A 388 -18.88 3.70 27.41
C CYS A 388 -17.89 3.21 26.33
N GLN A 389 -17.42 1.96 26.44
CA GLN A 389 -16.51 1.35 25.47
C GLN A 389 -17.29 0.48 24.50
N TRP A 390 -16.96 0.62 23.22
CA TRP A 390 -17.63 -0.03 22.11
C TRP A 390 -16.64 -0.90 21.33
N LEU A 391 -16.93 -2.19 21.23
CA LEU A 391 -16.16 -3.13 20.41
C LEU A 391 -16.63 -3.02 18.96
N LEU A 392 -15.70 -2.78 18.05
CA LEU A 392 -15.98 -2.85 16.61
C LEU A 392 -15.79 -4.27 16.13
N GLY A 393 -16.75 -4.78 15.35
CA GLY A 393 -16.54 -6.03 14.63
C GLY A 393 -17.75 -6.54 13.88
N THR A 394 -17.80 -7.86 13.68
CA THR A 394 -18.96 -8.55 13.13
C THR A 394 -20.19 -8.41 14.03
N CYS A 395 -21.36 -8.48 13.39
CA CYS A 395 -22.68 -8.43 14.05
C CYS A 395 -23.11 -9.76 14.68
N SER A 396 -22.20 -10.73 14.73
CA SER A 396 -22.38 -12.03 15.37
C SER A 396 -21.04 -12.46 15.97
N ARG A 397 -21.01 -12.60 17.29
CA ARG A 397 -19.86 -13.04 18.09
C ARG A 397 -20.29 -14.22 18.95
N LYS A 398 -20.72 -15.30 18.30
CA LYS A 398 -21.05 -16.57 18.97
C LYS A 398 -19.80 -17.35 19.34
#